data_AF-A0A429K256-F1
#
_entry.id   AF-A0A429K256-F1
#
_cell.length_a   1.000
_cell.length_b   1.000
_cell.length_c   1.000
_cell.angle_alpha   90.00
_cell.angle_beta   90.00
_cell.angle_gamma   90.00
#
_symmetry.space_group_name_H-M   'P 1'
#
loop_
_entity.id
_entity.type
_entity.pdbx_description
1 polymer ?
#
loop_
_entity_poly.entity_id
_entity_poly.type
_entity_poly.pdbx_seq_one_letter_code
_entity_poly.pdbx_strand_id
1 'polypeptide(L)'
;MNLARKHFQQHQAKSAAETAAEFGTMLNTNAYEQQLLQLNSDKNRLKNIQSKQNKIELKRQLLPNYKPYVEGILEVKPGVQDAVITEILVWAIDIGDYEFALDIAEYVLEHGLKLPDRFERSEACFITEDIADEFLKTLKTDVAVDITVLERLEQLITDESLAQSKRDMPDEVKAKLYLALGKTEMRFVTGEELVDLVHATRARDFLDQACKLDDKCGGRTDLNKMTKLASKLNAIFNKDEPQPSEQTTQQEATNVLLNENPVVNEQEQPEVTNVLLNQNGTPVVDNHGSLVPTSE
;
A
#
# COMPACT_ATOMS: atom_id res chain seq x y z
N MET A 1 7.43 -24.36 21.90
CA MET A 1 7.68 -23.37 22.97
C MET A 1 6.37 -23.06 23.68
N ASN A 2 6.31 -23.02 25.02
CA ASN A 2 5.08 -22.70 25.78
C ASN A 2 4.76 -21.19 25.72
N LEU A 3 3.48 -20.82 25.83
CA LEU A 3 2.93 -19.46 25.72
C LEU A 3 3.62 -18.46 26.66
N ALA A 4 3.83 -18.82 27.93
CA ALA A 4 4.50 -17.95 28.90
C ALA A 4 5.92 -17.55 28.46
N ARG A 5 6.64 -18.47 27.82
CA ARG A 5 7.99 -18.20 27.31
C ARG A 5 7.96 -17.29 26.09
N LYS A 6 6.97 -17.44 25.20
CA LYS A 6 6.78 -16.54 24.05
C LYS A 6 6.49 -15.12 24.54
N HIS A 7 5.53 -14.98 25.44
CA HIS A 7 5.17 -13.69 26.04
C HIS A 7 6.37 -13.02 26.74
N PHE A 8 7.14 -13.78 27.51
CA PHE A 8 8.37 -13.26 28.13
C PHE A 8 9.44 -12.82 27.13
N GLN A 9 9.59 -13.54 26.01
CA GLN A 9 10.52 -13.15 24.94
C GLN A 9 10.06 -11.87 24.23
N GLN A 10 8.75 -11.75 23.95
CA GLN A 10 8.16 -10.55 23.36
C GLN A 10 8.35 -9.32 24.25
N HIS A 11 8.08 -9.43 25.56
CA HIS A 11 8.30 -8.33 26.50
C HIS A 11 9.77 -7.92 26.59
N GLN A 12 10.71 -8.87 26.56
CA GLN A 12 12.13 -8.53 26.53
C GLN A 12 12.55 -7.85 25.23
N ALA A 13 12.03 -8.30 24.09
CA ALA A 13 12.28 -7.66 22.81
C ALA A 13 11.73 -6.22 22.78
N LYS A 14 10.51 -6.03 23.29
CA LYS A 14 9.91 -4.71 23.47
C LYS A 14 10.76 -3.78 24.32
N SER A 15 11.18 -4.25 25.50
CA SER A 15 12.03 -3.45 26.40
C SER A 15 13.40 -3.11 25.76
N ALA A 16 13.97 -4.05 25.00
CA ALA A 16 15.18 -3.82 24.22
C ALA A 16 14.95 -2.77 23.12
N ALA A 17 13.80 -2.81 22.43
CA ALA A 17 13.43 -1.82 21.43
C ALA A 17 13.22 -0.42 22.04
N GLU A 18 12.56 -0.32 23.20
CA GLU A 18 12.41 0.95 23.94
C GLU A 18 13.77 1.56 24.28
N THR A 19 14.68 0.72 24.79
CA THR A 19 16.07 1.12 25.06
C THR A 19 16.77 1.56 23.77
N ALA A 20 16.61 0.82 22.68
CA ALA A 20 17.24 1.14 21.41
C ALA A 20 16.71 2.42 20.77
N ALA A 21 15.44 2.75 20.97
CA ALA A 21 14.85 4.02 20.54
C ALA A 21 15.51 5.22 21.28
N GLU A 22 15.88 5.04 22.55
CA GLU A 22 16.58 6.07 23.34
C GLU A 22 18.06 6.21 22.93
N PHE A 23 18.77 5.08 22.77
CA PHE A 23 20.22 5.07 22.55
C PHE A 23 20.65 4.96 21.08
N GLY A 24 19.71 4.78 20.15
CA GLY A 24 19.96 4.69 18.71
C GLY A 24 20.59 3.39 18.23
N THR A 25 20.57 2.32 19.02
CA THR A 25 21.15 1.02 18.63
C THR A 25 20.56 -0.17 19.38
N MET A 26 20.42 -1.31 18.69
CA MET A 26 20.10 -2.60 19.31
C MET A 26 21.31 -3.27 19.97
N LEU A 27 22.53 -2.81 19.67
CA LEU A 27 23.76 -3.40 20.19
C LEU A 27 23.79 -3.33 21.73
N ASN A 28 24.33 -4.37 22.37
CA ASN A 28 24.40 -4.52 23.82
C ASN A 28 23.04 -4.66 24.53
N THR A 29 21.93 -4.87 23.79
CA THR A 29 20.68 -5.32 24.39
C THR A 29 20.67 -6.85 24.47
N ASN A 30 20.42 -7.40 25.66
CA ASN A 30 20.49 -8.85 25.91
C ASN A 30 19.55 -9.64 24.98
N ALA A 31 18.33 -9.13 24.75
CA ALA A 31 17.36 -9.76 23.86
C ALA A 31 17.86 -9.86 22.42
N TYR A 32 18.45 -8.79 21.87
CA TYR A 32 19.01 -8.79 20.52
C TYR A 32 20.18 -9.76 20.38
N GLU A 33 21.13 -9.71 21.31
CA GLU A 33 22.32 -10.58 21.28
C GLU A 33 21.94 -12.07 21.32
N GLN A 34 20.96 -12.42 22.16
CA GLN A 34 20.44 -13.78 22.21
C GLN A 34 19.85 -14.22 20.86
N GLN A 35 19.05 -13.37 20.22
CA GLN A 35 18.46 -13.69 18.93
C GLN A 35 19.50 -13.74 17.80
N LEU A 36 20.49 -12.85 17.84
CA LEU A 36 21.57 -12.85 16.86
C LEU A 36 22.41 -14.13 16.94
N LEU A 37 22.70 -14.62 18.15
CA LEU A 37 23.36 -15.91 18.36
C LEU A 37 22.53 -17.08 17.82
N GLN A 38 21.22 -17.08 18.09
CA GLN A 38 20.30 -18.11 17.57
C GLN A 38 20.28 -18.08 16.02
N LEU A 39 20.18 -16.88 15.44
CA LEU A 39 20.16 -16.67 14.01
C LEU A 39 21.44 -17.17 13.33
N ASN A 40 22.60 -16.90 13.92
CA ASN A 40 23.89 -17.38 13.39
C ASN A 40 23.98 -18.91 13.38
N SER A 41 23.50 -19.56 14.45
CA SER A 41 23.41 -21.03 14.52
C SER A 41 22.47 -21.58 13.42
N ASP A 42 21.31 -20.97 13.25
CA ASP A 42 20.33 -21.40 12.25
C ASP A 42 20.79 -21.13 10.80
N LYS A 43 21.49 -20.03 10.55
CA LYS A 43 22.13 -19.75 9.25
C LYS A 43 23.19 -20.80 8.92
N ASN A 44 23.96 -21.26 9.90
CA ASN A 44 24.92 -22.35 9.70
C ASN A 44 24.22 -23.67 9.34
N ARG A 45 23.10 -23.99 10.01
CA ARG A 45 22.29 -25.16 9.66
C ARG A 45 21.76 -25.06 8.22
N LEU A 46 21.23 -23.91 7.84
CA LEU A 46 20.76 -23.65 6.47
C LEU A 46 21.87 -23.76 5.44
N LYS A 47 23.09 -23.29 5.75
CA LYS A 47 24.26 -23.38 4.86
C LYS A 47 24.65 -24.84 4.56
N ASN A 48 24.46 -25.75 5.52
CA ASN A 48 24.77 -27.17 5.36
C ASN A 48 23.72 -27.95 4.54
N ILE A 49 22.61 -27.32 4.17
CA ILE A 49 21.59 -27.91 3.29
C ILE A 49 21.85 -27.45 1.86
N GLN A 50 21.82 -28.37 0.89
CA GLN A 50 21.93 -28.01 -0.53
C GLN A 50 20.58 -27.70 -1.17
N SER A 51 19.56 -28.53 -0.91
CA SER A 51 18.22 -28.40 -1.49
C SER A 51 17.54 -27.10 -1.06
N LYS A 52 17.09 -26.30 -2.04
CA LYS A 52 16.29 -25.09 -1.79
C LYS A 52 14.99 -25.42 -1.04
N GLN A 53 14.29 -26.49 -1.44
CA GLN A 53 13.05 -26.91 -0.79
C GLN A 53 13.28 -27.30 0.68
N ASN A 54 14.38 -28.01 0.97
CA ASN A 54 14.69 -28.39 2.35
C ASN A 54 15.10 -27.18 3.20
N LYS A 55 15.71 -26.15 2.60
CA LYS A 55 15.96 -24.87 3.29
C LYS A 55 14.66 -24.16 3.63
N ILE A 56 13.71 -24.11 2.70
CA ILE A 56 12.38 -23.51 2.92
C ILE A 56 11.66 -24.25 4.05
N GLU A 57 11.68 -25.58 4.04
CA GLU A 57 11.07 -26.38 5.09
C GLU A 57 11.74 -26.16 6.46
N LEU A 58 13.07 -26.06 6.50
CA LEU A 58 13.76 -25.71 7.75
C LEU A 58 13.37 -24.30 8.21
N LYS A 59 13.32 -23.29 7.33
CA LYS A 59 12.88 -21.94 7.70
C LYS A 59 11.48 -21.94 8.29
N ARG A 60 10.55 -22.70 7.72
CA ARG A 60 9.17 -22.86 8.23
C ARG A 60 9.13 -23.40 9.65
N GLN A 61 10.03 -24.32 9.99
CA GLN A 61 10.16 -24.87 11.35
C GLN A 61 10.81 -23.89 12.34
N LEU A 62 11.70 -23.02 11.85
CA LEU A 62 12.47 -22.10 12.70
C LEU A 62 11.77 -20.78 12.97
N LEU A 63 11.09 -20.21 11.96
CA LEU A 63 10.45 -18.89 12.02
C LEU A 63 9.52 -18.70 13.23
N PRO A 64 8.71 -19.69 13.66
CA PRO A 64 7.88 -19.57 14.86
C PRO A 64 8.65 -19.26 16.16
N ASN A 65 9.96 -19.52 16.22
CA ASN A 65 10.80 -19.17 17.37
C ASN A 65 11.22 -17.69 17.39
N TYR A 66 11.12 -17.00 16.25
CA TYR A 66 11.48 -15.59 16.10
C TYR A 66 10.26 -14.66 16.19
N LYS A 67 9.05 -15.16 15.90
CA LYS A 67 7.80 -14.35 15.95
C LYS A 67 7.67 -13.51 17.24
N PRO A 68 7.87 -14.05 18.46
CA PRO A 68 7.74 -13.23 19.67
C PRO A 68 8.72 -12.07 19.74
N TYR A 69 9.95 -12.28 19.24
CA TYR A 69 10.93 -11.19 19.19
C TYR A 69 10.48 -10.12 18.20
N VAL A 70 10.12 -10.51 16.98
CA VAL A 70 9.66 -9.59 15.93
C VAL A 70 8.44 -8.80 16.41
N GLU A 71 7.44 -9.46 16.99
CA GLU A 71 6.24 -8.82 17.55
C GLU A 71 6.61 -7.75 18.59
N GLY A 72 7.54 -8.04 19.49
CA GLY A 72 8.01 -7.06 20.48
C GLY A 72 8.74 -5.87 19.88
N ILE A 73 9.51 -6.06 18.80
CA ILE A 73 10.15 -4.95 18.08
C ILE A 73 9.11 -4.11 17.34
N LEU A 74 8.15 -4.75 16.66
CA LEU A 74 7.10 -4.08 15.88
C LEU A 74 6.10 -3.31 16.75
N GLU A 75 5.97 -3.64 18.04
CA GLU A 75 5.19 -2.83 19.00
C GLU A 75 5.81 -1.45 19.27
N VAL A 76 7.13 -1.31 19.12
CA VAL A 76 7.86 -0.08 19.44
C VAL A 76 8.32 0.65 18.18
N LYS A 77 8.70 -0.09 17.14
CA LYS A 77 9.27 0.42 15.89
C LYS A 77 10.43 1.42 16.16
N PRO A 78 11.55 0.98 16.78
CA PRO A 78 12.60 1.89 17.25
C PRO A 78 13.38 2.60 16.13
N GLY A 79 13.22 2.17 14.88
CA GLY A 79 13.84 2.80 13.71
C GLY A 79 15.35 2.61 13.62
N VAL A 80 15.87 1.58 14.28
CA VAL A 80 17.29 1.22 14.30
C VAL A 80 17.53 -0.06 13.52
N GLN A 81 18.75 -0.23 13.02
CA GLN A 81 19.14 -1.43 12.30
C GLN A 81 19.07 -2.66 13.22
N ASP A 82 18.33 -3.67 12.77
CA ASP A 82 18.22 -4.97 13.43
C ASP A 82 18.39 -6.09 12.37
N ALA A 83 19.51 -6.81 12.45
CA ALA A 83 19.83 -7.87 11.50
C ALA A 83 18.91 -9.10 11.63
N VAL A 84 18.26 -9.29 12.78
CA VAL A 84 17.27 -10.36 12.97
C VAL A 84 16.01 -10.00 12.21
N ILE A 85 15.50 -8.77 12.35
CA ILE A 85 14.28 -8.33 11.65
C ILE A 85 14.40 -8.49 10.13
N THR A 86 15.49 -7.99 9.53
CA THR A 86 15.63 -8.02 8.07
C THR A 86 15.94 -9.41 7.52
N GLU A 87 16.57 -10.29 8.29
CA GLU A 87 16.76 -11.69 7.91
C GLU A 87 15.44 -12.48 8.04
N ILE A 88 14.60 -12.19 9.05
CA ILE A 88 13.30 -12.83 9.22
C ILE A 88 12.28 -12.37 8.16
N LEU A 89 12.31 -11.10 7.72
CA LEU A 89 11.55 -10.65 6.54
C LEU A 89 11.81 -11.55 5.33
N VAL A 90 13.09 -11.75 5.00
CA VAL A 90 13.50 -12.60 3.88
C VAL A 90 12.97 -14.02 4.05
N TRP A 91 13.09 -14.59 5.26
CA TRP A 91 12.63 -15.95 5.52
C TRP A 91 11.10 -16.08 5.48
N ALA A 92 10.36 -15.05 5.88
CA ALA A 92 8.90 -15.02 5.80
C ALA A 92 8.44 -15.07 4.34
N ILE A 93 9.08 -14.27 3.48
CA ILE A 93 8.83 -14.29 2.02
C ILE A 93 9.19 -15.67 1.44
N ASP A 94 10.36 -16.23 1.79
CA ASP A 94 10.81 -17.54 1.28
C ASP A 94 9.83 -18.69 1.58
N ILE A 95 9.11 -18.64 2.70
CA ILE A 95 8.18 -19.70 3.11
C ILE A 95 6.73 -19.43 2.71
N GLY A 96 6.43 -18.24 2.19
CA GLY A 96 5.08 -17.79 1.83
C GLY A 96 4.23 -17.30 3.00
N ASP A 97 4.81 -16.92 4.15
CA ASP A 97 4.08 -16.29 5.27
C ASP A 97 3.98 -14.78 5.00
N TYR A 98 3.19 -14.41 3.99
CA TYR A 98 3.19 -13.05 3.43
C TYR A 98 2.56 -12.02 4.35
N GLU A 99 1.54 -12.37 5.14
CA GLU A 99 0.98 -11.44 6.13
C GLU A 99 2.05 -10.98 7.12
N PHE A 100 2.78 -11.94 7.68
CA PHE A 100 3.88 -11.64 8.60
C PHE A 100 5.05 -10.94 7.90
N ALA A 101 5.34 -11.29 6.64
CA ALA A 101 6.34 -10.58 5.85
C ALA A 101 5.95 -9.12 5.64
N LEU A 102 4.69 -8.81 5.33
CA LEU A 102 4.20 -7.47 5.08
C LEU A 102 4.16 -6.61 6.35
N ASP A 103 3.88 -7.21 7.52
CA ASP A 103 4.02 -6.53 8.82
C ASP A 103 5.46 -6.04 9.04
N ILE A 104 6.45 -6.88 8.71
CA ILE A 104 7.86 -6.53 8.82
C ILE A 104 8.27 -5.53 7.72
N ALA A 105 7.77 -5.73 6.50
CA ALA A 105 8.08 -4.89 5.35
C ALA A 105 7.67 -3.43 5.59
N GLU A 106 6.49 -3.20 6.19
CA GLU A 106 6.04 -1.87 6.57
C GLU A 106 7.08 -1.16 7.44
N TYR A 107 7.51 -1.80 8.53
CA TYR A 107 8.54 -1.26 9.42
C TYR A 107 9.89 -1.04 8.72
N VAL A 108 10.32 -2.01 7.90
CA VAL A 108 11.59 -1.94 7.18
C VAL A 108 11.61 -0.76 6.21
N LEU A 109 10.52 -0.54 5.45
CA LEU A 109 10.41 0.59 4.53
C LEU A 109 10.25 1.91 5.29
N GLU A 110 9.36 1.96 6.29
CA GLU A 110 9.09 3.13 7.13
C GLU A 110 10.36 3.69 7.75
N HIS A 111 11.28 2.84 8.23
CA HIS A 111 12.51 3.27 8.88
C HIS A 111 13.79 3.07 8.05
N GLY A 112 13.68 2.53 6.84
CA GLY A 112 14.82 2.34 5.92
C GLY A 112 15.87 1.33 6.42
N LEU A 113 15.41 0.26 7.09
CA LEU A 113 16.30 -0.80 7.56
C LEU A 113 16.94 -1.53 6.37
N LYS A 114 18.22 -1.85 6.48
CA LYS A 114 18.97 -2.51 5.41
C LYS A 114 18.79 -4.01 5.43
N LEU A 115 18.45 -4.57 4.27
CA LEU A 115 18.46 -6.02 4.03
C LEU A 115 19.88 -6.59 4.26
N PRO A 116 19.99 -7.91 4.49
CA PRO A 116 21.30 -8.55 4.62
C PRO A 116 22.21 -8.31 3.40
N ASP A 117 23.51 -8.11 3.60
CA ASP A 117 24.53 -7.72 2.59
C ASP A 117 24.58 -8.57 1.30
N ARG A 118 23.97 -9.75 1.29
CA ARG A 118 23.85 -10.60 0.10
C ARG A 118 22.84 -10.07 -0.94
N PHE A 119 22.06 -9.06 -0.58
CA PHE A 119 21.07 -8.43 -1.46
C PHE A 119 21.64 -7.11 -1.98
N GLU A 120 21.72 -7.00 -3.31
CA GLU A 120 22.20 -5.79 -3.99
C GLU A 120 21.06 -4.85 -4.40
N ARG A 121 19.82 -5.38 -4.43
CA ARG A 121 18.60 -4.63 -4.78
C ARG A 121 18.07 -3.86 -3.55
N SER A 122 17.34 -2.76 -3.79
CA SER A 122 16.67 -2.00 -2.73
C SER A 122 15.65 -2.87 -1.97
N GLU A 123 15.29 -2.45 -0.76
CA GLU A 123 14.33 -3.14 0.11
C GLU A 123 12.99 -3.34 -0.61
N ALA A 124 12.44 -2.26 -1.16
CA ALA A 124 11.17 -2.28 -1.87
C ALA A 124 11.24 -3.13 -3.16
N CYS A 125 12.35 -3.09 -3.88
CA CYS A 125 12.57 -3.92 -5.06
C CYS A 125 12.56 -5.41 -4.71
N PHE A 126 13.31 -5.81 -3.68
CA PHE A 126 13.34 -7.20 -3.21
C PHE A 126 11.95 -7.68 -2.76
N ILE A 127 11.28 -6.94 -1.87
CA ILE A 127 9.96 -7.30 -1.34
C ILE A 127 8.95 -7.46 -2.48
N THR A 128 8.90 -6.48 -3.38
CA THR A 128 7.92 -6.45 -4.47
C THR A 128 8.16 -7.57 -5.47
N GLU A 129 9.39 -7.71 -5.94
CA GLU A 129 9.73 -8.67 -6.99
C GLU A 129 9.58 -10.12 -6.50
N ASP A 130 10.08 -10.44 -5.31
CA ASP A 130 10.07 -11.81 -4.80
C ASP A 130 8.64 -12.29 -4.47
N ILE A 131 7.78 -11.41 -3.94
CA ILE A 131 6.36 -11.73 -3.73
C ILE A 131 5.63 -11.87 -5.07
N ALA A 132 5.76 -10.88 -5.98
CA ALA A 132 5.08 -10.91 -7.27
C ALA A 132 5.50 -12.13 -8.12
N ASP A 133 6.78 -12.47 -8.15
CA ASP A 133 7.29 -13.63 -8.89
C ASP A 133 6.71 -14.95 -8.36
N GLU A 134 6.52 -15.09 -7.04
CA GLU A 134 5.93 -16.30 -6.47
C GLU A 134 4.43 -16.41 -6.78
N PHE A 135 3.70 -15.29 -6.75
CA PHE A 135 2.31 -15.24 -7.22
C PHE A 135 2.21 -15.61 -8.70
N LEU A 136 3.06 -15.03 -9.56
CA LEU A 136 3.10 -15.37 -10.99
C LEU A 136 3.45 -16.83 -11.26
N LYS A 137 4.26 -17.48 -10.41
CA LYS A 137 4.50 -18.93 -10.48
C LYS A 137 3.27 -19.72 -10.07
N THR A 138 2.65 -19.36 -8.94
CA THR A 138 1.44 -20.01 -8.42
C THR A 138 0.28 -19.92 -9.41
N LEU A 139 0.15 -18.79 -10.11
CA LEU A 139 -0.82 -18.54 -11.18
C LEU A 139 -0.65 -19.43 -12.43
N LYS A 140 0.42 -20.24 -12.52
CA LYS A 140 0.58 -21.28 -13.55
C LYS A 140 0.08 -22.66 -13.10
N THR A 141 -0.41 -22.77 -11.87
CA THR A 141 -0.90 -24.01 -11.24
C THR A 141 -2.35 -23.85 -10.81
N ASP A 142 -3.05 -24.92 -10.46
CA ASP A 142 -4.45 -24.85 -9.99
C ASP A 142 -4.60 -24.44 -8.51
N VAL A 143 -3.51 -24.02 -7.87
CA VAL A 143 -3.53 -23.54 -6.48
C VAL A 143 -4.27 -22.21 -6.41
N ALA A 144 -5.18 -22.08 -5.44
CA ALA A 144 -5.88 -20.84 -5.16
C ALA A 144 -4.90 -19.76 -4.72
N VAL A 145 -5.16 -18.52 -5.14
CA VAL A 145 -4.30 -17.36 -4.86
C VAL A 145 -5.12 -16.34 -4.08
N ASP A 146 -4.55 -15.85 -2.98
CA ASP A 146 -5.16 -14.80 -2.17
C ASP A 146 -4.70 -13.43 -2.66
N ILE A 147 -5.59 -12.70 -3.33
CA ILE A 147 -5.28 -11.40 -3.91
C ILE A 147 -4.97 -10.34 -2.84
N THR A 148 -5.46 -10.51 -1.62
CA THR A 148 -5.34 -9.51 -0.55
C THR A 148 -3.89 -9.21 -0.20
N VAL A 149 -3.00 -10.20 -0.31
CA VAL A 149 -1.55 -10.04 -0.15
C VAL A 149 -0.97 -9.09 -1.20
N LEU A 150 -1.38 -9.23 -2.47
CA LEU A 150 -0.90 -8.36 -3.55
C LEU A 150 -1.47 -6.95 -3.44
N GLU A 151 -2.73 -6.82 -3.01
CA GLU A 151 -3.36 -5.52 -2.75
C GLU A 151 -2.67 -4.80 -1.59
N ARG A 152 -2.37 -5.52 -0.50
CA ARG A 152 -1.64 -4.95 0.64
C ARG A 152 -0.22 -4.54 0.25
N LEU A 153 0.45 -5.33 -0.58
CA LEU A 153 1.77 -4.97 -1.13
C LEU A 153 1.68 -3.73 -2.03
N GLU A 154 0.65 -3.64 -2.88
CA GLU A 154 0.42 -2.46 -3.74
C GLU A 154 0.14 -1.20 -2.93
N GLN A 155 -0.68 -1.30 -1.88
CA GLN A 155 -0.92 -0.21 -0.94
C GLN A 155 0.39 0.24 -0.28
N LEU A 156 1.21 -0.70 0.20
CA LEU A 156 2.49 -0.38 0.86
C LEU A 156 3.48 0.34 -0.09
N ILE A 157 3.61 -0.12 -1.34
CA ILE A 157 4.57 0.46 -2.29
C ILE A 157 4.04 1.72 -2.99
N THR A 158 2.75 2.01 -2.89
CA THR A 158 2.14 3.25 -3.37
C THR A 158 1.92 4.29 -2.27
N ASP A 159 2.05 3.93 -0.99
CA ASP A 159 1.84 4.81 0.16
C ASP A 159 2.67 6.10 0.09
N GLU A 160 2.00 7.21 -0.21
CA GLU A 160 2.60 8.54 -0.33
C GLU A 160 3.15 9.09 0.99
N SER A 161 2.78 8.52 2.13
CA SER A 161 3.37 8.87 3.44
C SER A 161 4.84 8.45 3.53
N LEU A 162 5.25 7.42 2.79
CA LEU A 162 6.64 6.99 2.69
C LEU A 162 7.38 7.80 1.62
N ALA A 163 8.58 8.26 1.99
CA ALA A 163 9.46 8.98 1.07
C ALA A 163 9.69 8.18 -0.23
N GLN A 164 9.69 8.87 -1.38
CA GLN A 164 9.82 8.23 -2.70
C GLN A 164 11.04 7.29 -2.79
N SER A 165 12.17 7.65 -2.20
CA SER A 165 13.39 6.83 -2.19
C SER A 165 13.24 5.49 -1.47
N LYS A 166 12.28 5.35 -0.55
CA LYS A 166 11.98 4.10 0.17
C LYS A 166 11.10 3.16 -0.63
N ARG A 167 10.37 3.67 -1.62
CA ARG A 167 9.49 2.91 -2.51
C ARG A 167 10.05 2.83 -3.94
N ASP A 168 11.27 3.33 -4.14
CA ASP A 168 11.91 3.37 -5.45
C ASP A 168 12.37 1.97 -5.90
N MET A 169 12.06 1.67 -7.15
CA MET A 169 12.39 0.41 -7.81
C MET A 169 12.27 0.57 -9.33
N PRO A 170 12.95 -0.29 -10.12
CA PRO A 170 12.79 -0.32 -11.57
C PRO A 170 11.34 -0.54 -11.99
N ASP A 171 10.94 0.03 -13.12
CA ASP A 171 9.56 -0.05 -13.60
C ASP A 171 9.18 -1.48 -13.97
N GLU A 172 10.14 -2.33 -14.36
CA GLU A 172 9.93 -3.76 -14.59
C GLU A 172 9.45 -4.48 -13.32
N VAL A 173 9.92 -4.06 -12.14
CA VAL A 173 9.51 -4.65 -10.86
C VAL A 173 8.08 -4.23 -10.50
N LYS A 174 7.74 -2.96 -10.67
CA LYS A 174 6.36 -2.49 -10.50
C LYS A 174 5.42 -3.16 -11.50
N ALA A 175 5.85 -3.30 -12.75
CA ALA A 175 5.08 -3.95 -13.80
C ALA A 175 4.78 -5.41 -13.44
N LYS A 176 5.72 -6.14 -12.84
CA LYS A 176 5.49 -7.51 -12.35
C LYS A 176 4.41 -7.59 -11.28
N LEU A 177 4.38 -6.65 -10.32
CA LEU A 177 3.32 -6.59 -9.30
C LEU A 177 1.95 -6.39 -9.96
N TYR A 178 1.82 -5.41 -10.84
CA TYR A 178 0.56 -5.15 -11.55
C TYR A 178 0.16 -6.31 -12.48
N LEU A 179 1.13 -6.98 -13.10
CA LEU A 179 0.87 -8.19 -13.87
C LEU A 179 0.31 -9.32 -12.99
N ALA A 180 0.86 -9.51 -11.78
CA ALA A 180 0.39 -10.49 -10.82
C ALA A 180 -1.04 -10.18 -10.33
N LEU A 181 -1.31 -8.92 -9.99
CA LEU A 181 -2.65 -8.44 -9.63
C LEU A 181 -3.65 -8.70 -10.76
N GLY A 182 -3.34 -8.23 -11.96
CA GLY A 182 -4.22 -8.38 -13.12
C GLY A 182 -4.51 -9.84 -13.47
N LYS A 183 -3.51 -10.72 -13.44
CA LYS A 183 -3.71 -12.16 -13.68
C LYS A 183 -4.46 -12.86 -12.54
N THR A 184 -4.35 -12.38 -11.31
CA THR A 184 -5.12 -12.91 -10.17
C THR A 184 -6.59 -12.57 -10.33
N GLU A 185 -6.92 -11.31 -10.67
CA GLU A 185 -8.28 -10.88 -10.98
C GLU A 185 -8.92 -11.72 -12.09
N MET A 186 -8.15 -12.05 -13.14
CA MET A 186 -8.63 -12.93 -14.21
C MET A 186 -9.08 -14.32 -13.72
N ARG A 187 -8.56 -14.82 -12.59
CA ARG A 187 -8.97 -16.12 -12.03
C ARG A 187 -10.32 -16.07 -11.35
N PHE A 188 -10.73 -14.90 -10.87
CA PHE A 188 -12.04 -14.72 -10.24
C PHE A 188 -13.17 -14.56 -11.26
N VAL A 189 -12.83 -14.38 -12.54
CA VAL A 189 -13.79 -14.43 -13.64
C VAL A 189 -14.23 -15.89 -13.86
N THR A 190 -15.48 -16.19 -13.52
CA THR A 190 -16.06 -17.54 -13.59
C THR A 190 -17.25 -17.65 -14.54
N GLY A 191 -17.82 -16.53 -14.98
CA GLY A 191 -18.97 -16.52 -15.87
C GLY A 191 -19.23 -15.17 -16.54
N GLU A 192 -20.51 -14.81 -16.61
CA GLU A 192 -20.99 -13.53 -17.16
C GLU A 192 -21.95 -12.86 -16.17
N GLU A 193 -21.51 -12.69 -14.92
CA GLU A 193 -22.22 -12.02 -13.85
C GLU A 193 -21.69 -10.60 -13.59
N LEU A 194 -22.40 -9.81 -12.77
CA LEU A 194 -21.96 -8.45 -12.43
C LEU A 194 -20.62 -8.46 -11.67
N VAL A 195 -20.36 -9.49 -10.86
CA VAL A 195 -19.07 -9.67 -10.17
C VAL A 195 -17.93 -9.91 -11.17
N ASP A 196 -18.18 -10.61 -12.28
CA ASP A 196 -17.19 -10.81 -13.34
C ASP A 196 -16.86 -9.49 -14.06
N LEU A 197 -17.80 -8.54 -14.16
CA LEU A 197 -17.52 -7.21 -14.71
C LEU A 197 -16.52 -6.45 -13.82
N VAL A 198 -16.67 -6.53 -12.50
CA VAL A 198 -15.75 -5.89 -11.54
C VAL A 198 -14.36 -6.49 -11.68
N HIS A 199 -14.25 -7.83 -11.66
CA HIS A 199 -12.96 -8.51 -11.82
C HIS A 199 -12.33 -8.26 -13.20
N ALA A 200 -13.10 -8.31 -14.29
CA ALA A 200 -12.59 -8.04 -15.64
C ALA A 200 -12.11 -6.59 -15.80
N THR A 201 -12.78 -5.63 -15.17
CA THR A 201 -12.39 -4.21 -15.18
C THR A 201 -11.11 -3.99 -14.38
N ARG A 202 -11.02 -4.52 -13.15
CA ARG A 202 -9.82 -4.45 -12.32
C ARG A 202 -8.63 -5.15 -12.99
N ALA A 203 -8.85 -6.33 -13.56
CA ALA A 203 -7.84 -7.04 -14.33
C ALA A 203 -7.31 -6.20 -15.50
N ARG A 204 -8.21 -5.59 -16.28
CA ARG A 204 -7.84 -4.69 -17.38
C ARG A 204 -6.96 -3.54 -16.88
N ASP A 205 -7.36 -2.88 -15.80
CA ASP A 205 -6.68 -1.68 -15.30
C ASP A 205 -5.28 -2.01 -14.80
N PHE A 206 -5.12 -3.09 -14.03
CA PHE A 206 -3.80 -3.54 -13.60
C PHE A 206 -2.91 -3.99 -14.78
N LEU A 207 -3.47 -4.72 -15.76
CA LEU A 207 -2.70 -5.14 -16.94
C LEU A 207 -2.27 -3.96 -17.82
N ASP A 208 -3.09 -2.92 -17.90
CA ASP A 208 -2.77 -1.67 -18.58
C ASP A 208 -1.62 -0.93 -17.88
N GLN A 209 -1.66 -0.81 -16.54
CA GLN A 209 -0.55 -0.25 -15.76
C GLN A 209 0.75 -1.05 -15.94
N ALA A 210 0.67 -2.39 -15.88
CA ALA A 210 1.83 -3.25 -16.13
C ALA A 210 2.45 -3.00 -17.50
N CYS A 211 1.63 -2.91 -18.56
CA CYS A 211 2.09 -2.69 -19.93
C CYS A 211 2.60 -1.26 -20.21
N LYS A 212 2.17 -0.27 -19.40
CA LYS A 212 2.68 1.11 -19.47
C LYS A 212 4.07 1.22 -18.85
N LEU A 213 4.30 0.49 -17.75
CA LEU A 213 5.57 0.44 -17.05
C LEU A 213 6.62 -0.41 -17.78
N ASP A 214 6.22 -1.58 -18.28
CA ASP A 214 7.08 -2.46 -19.07
C ASP A 214 6.28 -3.13 -20.20
N ASP A 215 6.60 -2.76 -21.44
CA ASP A 215 5.94 -3.30 -22.64
C ASP A 215 6.26 -4.79 -22.86
N LYS A 216 7.32 -5.32 -22.24
CA LYS A 216 7.78 -6.70 -22.32
C LYS A 216 7.34 -7.56 -21.13
N CYS A 217 6.53 -7.04 -20.21
CA CYS A 217 6.04 -7.78 -19.05
C CYS A 217 5.17 -9.01 -19.43
N GLY A 218 4.69 -9.09 -20.67
CA GLY A 218 3.88 -10.21 -21.17
C GLY A 218 2.37 -10.08 -20.87
N GLY A 219 1.91 -8.90 -20.43
CA GLY A 219 0.50 -8.63 -20.11
C GLY A 219 -0.39 -8.28 -21.32
N ARG A 220 0.17 -7.96 -22.49
CA ARG A 220 -0.58 -7.39 -23.64
C ARG A 220 -1.73 -8.27 -24.14
N THR A 221 -1.51 -9.58 -24.23
CA THR A 221 -2.55 -10.52 -24.70
C THR A 221 -3.70 -10.58 -23.70
N ASP A 222 -3.38 -10.64 -22.41
CA ASP A 222 -4.37 -10.69 -21.34
C ASP A 222 -5.13 -9.36 -21.23
N LEU A 223 -4.45 -8.23 -21.40
CA LEU A 223 -5.07 -6.91 -21.46
C LEU A 223 -6.13 -6.86 -22.57
N ASN A 224 -5.79 -7.28 -23.78
CA ASN A 224 -6.73 -7.31 -24.90
C ASN A 224 -7.94 -8.22 -24.61
N LYS A 225 -7.72 -9.35 -23.93
CA LYS A 225 -8.79 -10.27 -23.53
C LYS A 225 -9.72 -9.62 -22.50
N MET A 226 -9.16 -9.00 -21.46
CA MET A 226 -9.94 -8.37 -20.38
C MET A 226 -10.64 -7.10 -20.84
N THR A 227 -10.05 -6.29 -21.72
CA THR A 227 -10.72 -5.13 -22.34
C THR A 227 -11.98 -5.56 -23.10
N LYS A 228 -11.89 -6.63 -23.91
CA LYS A 228 -13.05 -7.16 -24.65
C LYS A 228 -14.13 -7.70 -23.72
N LEU A 229 -13.72 -8.46 -22.70
CA LEU A 229 -14.65 -9.04 -21.74
C LEU A 229 -15.36 -7.94 -20.92
N ALA A 230 -14.61 -7.00 -20.35
CA ALA A 230 -15.17 -5.87 -19.60
C ALA A 230 -16.14 -5.05 -20.45
N SER A 231 -15.79 -4.76 -21.72
CA SER A 231 -16.70 -4.07 -22.64
C SER A 231 -17.99 -4.86 -22.91
N LYS A 232 -17.88 -6.17 -23.15
CA LYS A 232 -19.04 -7.05 -23.34
C LYS A 232 -19.95 -7.05 -22.11
N LEU A 233 -19.38 -7.29 -20.92
CA LEU A 233 -20.14 -7.36 -19.67
C LEU A 233 -20.74 -6.00 -19.32
N ASN A 234 -20.02 -4.90 -19.56
CA ASN A 234 -20.53 -3.54 -19.37
C ASN A 234 -21.77 -3.28 -20.25
N ALA A 235 -21.75 -3.71 -21.51
CA ALA A 235 -22.90 -3.60 -22.40
C ALA A 235 -24.08 -4.50 -22.02
N ILE A 236 -23.86 -5.55 -21.21
CA ILE A 236 -24.93 -6.40 -20.68
C ILE A 236 -25.56 -5.75 -19.45
N PHE A 237 -24.75 -5.23 -18.53
CA PHE A 237 -25.22 -4.77 -17.21
C PHE A 237 -25.56 -3.27 -17.13
N ASN A 238 -25.01 -2.42 -17.99
CA ASN A 238 -25.20 -0.97 -17.96
C ASN A 238 -25.98 -0.44 -19.17
N LYS A 239 -26.97 -1.20 -19.65
CA LYS A 239 -27.76 -0.88 -20.87
C LYS A 239 -28.69 0.34 -20.73
N ASP A 240 -28.86 0.90 -19.54
CA ASP A 240 -29.86 1.94 -19.24
C ASP A 240 -29.28 3.30 -18.79
N GLU A 241 -27.97 3.55 -18.94
CA GLU A 241 -27.45 4.93 -18.82
C GLU A 241 -27.54 5.64 -20.19
N PRO A 242 -28.35 6.71 -20.33
CA PRO A 242 -28.36 7.49 -21.54
C PRO A 242 -27.00 8.19 -21.70
N GLN A 243 -26.26 7.77 -22.72
CA GLN A 243 -25.06 8.47 -23.18
C GLN A 243 -25.41 9.94 -23.46
N PRO A 244 -24.66 10.93 -22.95
CA PRO A 244 -24.89 12.31 -23.34
C PRO A 244 -24.53 12.44 -24.81
N SER A 245 -25.56 12.54 -25.66
CA SER A 245 -25.41 12.83 -27.07
C SER A 245 -24.73 14.19 -27.24
N GLU A 246 -23.62 14.20 -27.97
CA GLU A 246 -23.03 15.40 -28.56
C GLU A 246 -24.13 16.26 -29.21
N GLN A 247 -24.36 17.46 -28.70
CA GLN A 247 -25.10 18.49 -29.41
C GLN A 247 -24.15 19.64 -29.73
N THR A 248 -23.73 19.63 -30.99
CA THR A 248 -23.10 20.75 -31.65
C THR A 248 -24.17 21.76 -32.08
N THR A 249 -23.82 23.03 -31.88
CA THR A 249 -24.22 24.24 -32.63
C THR A 249 -25.48 25.04 -32.23
N GLN A 250 -25.17 26.28 -31.81
CA GLN A 250 -25.62 27.57 -32.36
C GLN A 250 -26.54 28.46 -31.52
N GLN A 251 -26.02 29.68 -31.36
CA GLN A 251 -26.59 30.87 -30.74
C GLN A 251 -27.88 31.33 -31.45
N GLU A 252 -28.82 31.86 -30.70
CA GLU A 252 -29.59 33.04 -31.12
C GLU A 252 -30.04 33.84 -29.90
N ALA A 253 -29.72 35.13 -29.93
CA ALA A 253 -30.12 36.13 -28.95
C ALA A 253 -31.53 36.65 -29.26
N THR A 254 -32.25 37.18 -28.26
CA THR A 254 -32.81 38.56 -28.21
C THR A 254 -34.04 38.68 -27.28
N ASN A 255 -33.83 39.39 -26.17
CA ASN A 255 -34.65 40.43 -25.51
C ASN A 255 -36.17 40.32 -25.20
N VAL A 256 -36.43 40.54 -23.89
CA VAL A 256 -37.32 41.56 -23.25
C VAL A 256 -38.84 41.32 -23.28
N LEU A 257 -39.46 41.14 -22.10
CA LEU A 257 -40.32 42.17 -21.51
C LEU A 257 -40.66 41.92 -20.02
N LEU A 258 -40.84 43.04 -19.33
CA LEU A 258 -41.13 43.25 -17.91
C LEU A 258 -42.51 42.71 -17.49
N ASN A 259 -42.65 42.30 -16.22
CA ASN A 259 -43.77 42.78 -15.40
C ASN A 259 -43.46 42.71 -13.90
N GLU A 260 -43.58 43.86 -13.25
CA GLU A 260 -43.59 44.07 -11.79
C GLU A 260 -44.93 43.51 -11.24
N ASN A 261 -45.07 42.92 -10.05
CA ASN A 261 -45.03 43.47 -8.67
C ASN A 261 -46.10 42.66 -7.85
N PRO A 262 -46.26 42.78 -6.51
CA PRO A 262 -45.47 42.12 -5.46
C PRO A 262 -46.36 41.31 -4.47
N VAL A 263 -45.80 40.41 -3.67
CA VAL A 263 -46.42 40.00 -2.39
C VAL A 263 -45.35 39.86 -1.32
N VAL A 264 -45.54 40.68 -0.28
CA VAL A 264 -44.82 40.78 0.99
C VAL A 264 -45.06 39.51 1.83
N ASN A 265 -44.00 38.91 2.37
CA ASN A 265 -44.02 38.50 3.77
C ASN A 265 -42.61 38.40 4.38
N GLU A 266 -42.53 38.90 5.60
CA GLU A 266 -41.34 39.16 6.40
C GLU A 266 -40.77 37.88 7.04
N GLN A 267 -39.44 37.79 7.19
CA GLN A 267 -38.72 37.72 8.49
C GLN A 267 -37.33 37.05 8.38
N GLU A 268 -36.36 37.83 8.88
CA GLU A 268 -35.07 37.47 9.51
C GLU A 268 -33.88 36.99 8.66
N GLN A 269 -33.07 37.98 8.27
CA GLN A 269 -31.62 37.88 8.02
C GLN A 269 -30.84 37.87 9.34
N PRO A 270 -29.67 37.21 9.45
CA PRO A 270 -28.64 37.61 10.40
C PRO A 270 -27.72 38.69 9.79
N GLU A 271 -27.36 39.64 10.65
CA GLU A 271 -26.67 40.91 10.41
C GLU A 271 -25.33 40.78 9.66
N VAL A 272 -25.14 41.61 8.62
CA VAL A 272 -23.84 41.84 7.97
C VAL A 272 -23.17 43.04 8.64
N THR A 273 -22.20 42.79 9.52
CA THR A 273 -21.40 43.88 10.10
C THR A 273 -20.39 44.37 9.06
N ASN A 274 -20.58 45.58 8.52
CA ASN A 274 -19.63 46.20 7.60
C ASN A 274 -18.35 46.62 8.34
N VAL A 275 -17.20 46.13 7.90
CA VAL A 275 -15.89 46.38 8.51
C VAL A 275 -15.10 47.40 7.69
N LEU A 276 -14.44 48.35 8.36
CA LEU A 276 -13.53 49.29 7.71
C LEU A 276 -12.35 48.55 7.07
N LEU A 277 -12.13 48.75 5.76
CA LEU A 277 -10.98 48.22 5.02
C LEU A 277 -9.96 49.33 4.74
N ASN A 278 -8.67 49.02 4.83
CA ASN A 278 -7.61 49.90 4.37
C ASN A 278 -7.47 49.87 2.83
N GLN A 279 -6.60 50.71 2.27
CA GLN A 279 -6.38 50.81 0.80
C GLN A 279 -5.90 49.51 0.13
N ASN A 280 -5.51 48.51 0.92
CA ASN A 280 -5.07 47.19 0.46
C ASN A 280 -6.11 46.09 0.76
N GLY A 281 -7.35 46.45 1.13
CA GLY A 281 -8.45 45.51 1.34
C GLY A 281 -8.38 44.68 2.62
N THR A 282 -7.58 45.09 3.61
CA THR A 282 -7.47 44.38 4.90
C THR A 282 -8.33 45.07 5.99
N PRO A 283 -9.02 44.32 6.87
CA PRO A 283 -9.80 44.89 7.97
C PRO A 283 -8.97 45.71 8.96
N VAL A 284 -9.49 46.86 9.35
CA VAL A 284 -8.88 47.74 10.37
C VAL A 284 -9.27 47.25 11.76
N VAL A 285 -8.28 47.00 12.61
CA VAL A 285 -8.42 46.58 14.01
C VAL A 285 -7.92 47.67 14.96
N ASP A 286 -8.54 47.78 16.14
CA ASP A 286 -8.10 48.69 17.20
C ASP A 286 -6.91 48.15 18.01
N ASN A 287 -6.41 48.96 18.96
CA ASN A 287 -5.26 48.61 19.81
C ASN A 287 -5.51 47.40 20.75
N HIS A 288 -6.73 46.87 20.77
CA HIS A 288 -7.13 45.68 21.51
C HIS A 288 -7.47 44.48 20.60
N GLY A 289 -7.27 44.62 19.28
CA GLY A 289 -7.44 43.55 18.29
C GLY A 289 -8.89 43.35 17.83
N SER A 290 -9.80 44.28 18.11
CA SER A 290 -11.21 44.20 17.69
C SER A 290 -11.45 44.98 16.38
N LEU A 291 -12.34 44.47 15.52
CA LEU A 291 -12.67 45.10 14.22
C LEU A 291 -13.42 46.42 14.43
N VAL A 292 -13.01 47.47 13.71
CA VAL A 292 -13.63 48.80 13.81
C VAL A 292 -14.82 48.89 12.84
N PRO A 293 -16.05 49.14 13.31
CA PRO A 293 -17.22 49.33 12.44
C PRO A 293 -17.18 50.69 11.73
N THR A 294 -17.68 50.74 10.50
CA THR A 294 -17.88 52.02 9.78
C THR A 294 -18.92 52.87 10.51
N SER A 295 -18.54 54.06 10.98
CA SER A 295 -19.51 55.06 11.45
C SER A 295 -20.22 55.68 10.23
N GLU A 296 -21.53 55.88 10.30
CA GLU A 296 -22.34 56.57 9.28
C GLU A 296 -21.85 58.01 9.01
#